data_AF-A0A945PED8-F1
#
_entry.id   AF-A0A945PED8-F1
#
_cell.length_a   1.000
_cell.length_b   1.000
_cell.length_c   1.000
_cell.angle_alpha   90.00
_cell.angle_beta   90.00
_cell.angle_gamma   90.00
#
_symmetry.space_group_name_H-M   'P 1'
#
loop_
_entity.id
_entity.type
_entity.pdbx_description
1 polymer ?
#
loop_
_entity_poly.entity_id
_entity_poly.type
_entity_poly.pdbx_seq_one_letter_code
_entity_poly.pdbx_strand_id
1 'polypeptide(L)'
;MEATSTAIPQQISDAVDADLHRELWQRIAGRLQRGDALITTEDFLKVLEVEYQAVTGNPVTDTLREVFGKTISSFNRENPERYVAVGVQNCVRRVFESNCFKLDWDLGQIEDVGSRSIARFKSQNLVQDLLRDVNVSTTAIDGDDCVRNAVDVVSERKPRTQKHELDEPLADVDLLEPVASEPEPEPEPIAEETQEALKDGTISDGELQARQAEQDQAHDRLEHREMGRVVERVDQYVQQGYLTTDEGETVRKLHDIDEQQKSGAIDAEEASRLRNSLMTEELRTKLDRKVKGAVDHAVRFLQAFESMQRVSTSIDEALRFLIHHKHILDPERSDRERGLAAQELLEDRELLHLIIEIMERKDHEIRMISVCLPPYSYIVKRGNERIGNLTIEEDFIDDLRELEADDMSDKLHSEDALTRVRPAADMQCLIAILNHLIKATPWRKEVRMMRVQDSLEQFYQETDDLGEARKQAENFLARRLRRMFKDLSNDEKHEIEERGAQMLDNIEEKVIAERQAKADDAATEAAAQSGGAGAGVEDDAELSEDELKKGAVFGRVEMRVAGQMRRVPRKLMLDPDDGETYCLAQRNSDTGELEPVLRRGAKRIVERGTDGLWRTKER
;
A
#
# COMPACT_ATOMS: atom_id res chain seq x y z
N MET A 1 -5.42 -27.75 -15.97
CA MET A 1 -4.33 -26.95 -16.56
C MET A 1 -3.12 -27.21 -15.71
N GLU A 2 -2.11 -27.88 -16.28
CA GLU A 2 -0.91 -28.32 -15.57
C GLU A 2 -0.11 -27.11 -15.07
N ALA A 3 0.19 -27.13 -13.78
CA ALA A 3 1.03 -26.13 -13.13
C ALA A 3 2.50 -26.36 -13.55
N THR A 4 3.08 -25.39 -14.22
CA THR A 4 4.51 -25.35 -14.52
C THR A 4 5.29 -25.06 -13.23
N SER A 5 5.77 -26.12 -12.61
CA SER A 5 6.91 -26.11 -11.69
C SER A 5 8.09 -25.39 -12.35
N THR A 6 8.58 -24.31 -11.75
CA THR A 6 9.91 -23.75 -12.07
C THR A 6 10.98 -24.68 -11.50
N ALA A 7 11.11 -25.84 -12.14
CA ALA A 7 12.22 -26.75 -11.95
C ALA A 7 13.49 -26.09 -12.50
N ILE A 8 14.53 -26.10 -11.68
CA ILE A 8 15.92 -25.94 -12.11
C ILE A 8 16.11 -26.85 -13.35
N PRO A 9 16.69 -26.37 -14.47
CA PRO A 9 16.92 -27.21 -15.64
C PRO A 9 17.66 -28.50 -15.26
N GLN A 10 16.97 -29.64 -15.37
CA GLN A 10 17.42 -30.98 -14.96
C GLN A 10 18.73 -31.47 -15.63
N GLN A 11 19.35 -30.71 -16.52
CA GLN A 11 20.60 -31.07 -17.22
C GLN A 11 21.88 -30.51 -16.57
N ILE A 12 21.78 -29.74 -15.47
CA ILE A 12 22.95 -29.12 -14.80
C ILE A 12 23.36 -29.90 -13.52
N SER A 13 22.55 -30.87 -13.10
CA SER A 13 22.56 -31.47 -11.76
C SER A 13 23.70 -32.46 -11.43
N ASP A 14 24.55 -32.85 -12.37
CA ASP A 14 25.51 -33.95 -12.14
C ASP A 14 26.96 -33.50 -11.85
N ALA A 15 27.27 -32.20 -11.92
CA ALA A 15 28.66 -31.71 -11.85
C ALA A 15 29.03 -30.97 -10.55
N VAL A 16 28.06 -30.41 -9.83
CA VAL A 16 28.27 -29.65 -8.58
C VAL A 16 27.18 -30.04 -7.59
N ASP A 17 27.60 -30.42 -6.38
CA ASP A 17 26.69 -30.73 -5.27
C ASP A 17 25.77 -29.53 -4.96
N ALA A 18 24.50 -29.80 -4.65
CA ALA A 18 23.48 -28.78 -4.43
C ALA A 18 23.80 -27.89 -3.22
N ASP A 19 24.45 -28.48 -2.19
CA ASP A 19 24.86 -27.76 -0.99
C ASP A 19 26.06 -26.84 -1.28
N LEU A 20 27.03 -27.31 -2.06
CA LEU A 20 28.15 -26.48 -2.52
C LEU A 20 27.67 -25.32 -3.40
N HIS A 21 26.72 -25.57 -4.30
CA HIS A 21 26.14 -24.50 -5.11
C HIS A 21 25.47 -23.43 -4.23
N ARG A 22 24.74 -23.84 -3.19
CA ARG A 22 24.09 -22.91 -2.25
C ARG A 22 25.10 -22.09 -1.46
N GLU A 23 26.16 -22.72 -0.95
CA GLU A 23 27.24 -22.04 -0.20
C GLU A 23 27.93 -20.97 -1.05
N LEU A 24 28.21 -21.26 -2.32
CA LEU A 24 28.82 -20.30 -3.25
C LEU A 24 27.94 -19.06 -3.46
N TRP A 25 26.62 -19.26 -3.62
CA TRP A 25 25.69 -18.14 -3.76
C TRP A 25 25.52 -17.32 -2.48
N GLN A 26 25.63 -17.94 -1.30
CA GLN A 26 25.67 -17.22 -0.02
C GLN A 26 26.93 -16.37 0.09
N ARG A 27 28.10 -16.88 -0.32
CA ARG A 27 29.35 -16.11 -0.34
C ARG A 27 29.29 -14.94 -1.33
N ILE A 28 28.66 -15.11 -2.50
CA ILE A 28 28.37 -14.02 -3.45
C ILE A 28 27.46 -12.96 -2.81
N ALA A 29 26.40 -13.36 -2.11
CA ALA A 29 25.52 -12.44 -1.40
C ALA A 29 26.27 -11.68 -0.30
N GLY A 30 27.13 -12.35 0.46
CA GLY A 30 27.99 -11.74 1.49
C GLY A 30 28.94 -10.69 0.90
N ARG A 31 29.51 -10.94 -0.28
CA ARG A 31 30.33 -9.94 -1.00
C ARG A 31 29.53 -8.72 -1.44
N LEU A 32 28.32 -8.92 -1.94
CA LEU A 32 27.43 -7.80 -2.29
C LEU A 32 27.05 -6.98 -1.05
N GLN A 33 26.81 -7.62 0.09
CA GLN A 33 26.57 -6.93 1.37
C GLN A 33 27.80 -6.17 1.86
N ARG A 34 29.01 -6.71 1.64
CA ARG A 34 30.29 -6.03 1.93
C ARG A 34 30.52 -4.79 1.06
N GLY A 35 29.80 -4.65 -0.06
CA GLY A 35 29.92 -3.51 -0.97
C GLY A 35 30.64 -3.81 -2.28
N ASP A 36 30.85 -5.09 -2.63
CA ASP A 36 31.46 -5.47 -3.90
C ASP A 36 30.53 -5.08 -5.08
N ALA A 37 31.11 -4.56 -6.16
CA ALA A 37 30.40 -4.09 -7.34
C ALA A 37 30.40 -5.17 -8.44
N LEU A 38 29.47 -6.12 -8.37
CA LEU A 38 29.32 -7.20 -9.35
C LEU A 38 28.21 -6.83 -10.34
N ILE A 39 28.58 -6.53 -11.59
CA ILE A 39 27.63 -5.99 -12.59
C ILE A 39 27.47 -6.96 -13.76
N THR A 40 28.57 -7.54 -14.23
CA THR A 40 28.58 -8.41 -15.41
C THR A 40 28.67 -9.87 -15.01
N THR A 41 28.23 -10.77 -15.90
CA THR A 41 28.40 -12.23 -15.71
C THR A 41 29.86 -12.60 -15.45
N GLU A 42 30.82 -11.90 -16.06
CA GLU A 42 32.25 -12.11 -15.84
C GLU A 42 32.69 -11.72 -14.41
N ASP A 43 32.15 -10.63 -13.84
CA ASP A 43 32.42 -10.24 -12.45
C ASP A 43 31.95 -11.33 -11.47
N PHE A 44 30.74 -11.83 -11.68
CA PHE A 44 30.17 -12.91 -10.87
C PHE A 44 30.95 -14.22 -11.01
N LEU A 45 31.34 -14.58 -12.24
CA LEU A 45 32.12 -15.79 -12.51
C LEU A 45 33.49 -15.72 -11.84
N LYS A 46 34.16 -14.58 -11.93
CA LYS A 46 35.46 -14.34 -11.30
C LYS A 46 35.39 -14.48 -9.78
N VAL A 47 34.38 -13.89 -9.16
CA VAL A 47 34.15 -14.03 -7.72
C VAL A 47 33.81 -15.46 -7.34
N LEU A 48 32.93 -16.12 -8.10
CA LEU A 48 32.52 -17.49 -7.83
C LEU A 48 33.73 -18.44 -7.90
N GLU A 49 34.65 -18.24 -8.85
CA GLU A 49 35.88 -19.03 -8.93
C GLU A 49 36.77 -18.88 -7.69
N VAL A 50 36.91 -17.65 -7.20
CA VAL A 50 37.68 -17.36 -5.98
C VAL A 50 37.04 -18.02 -4.76
N GLU A 51 35.71 -17.91 -4.63
CA GLU A 51 34.98 -18.55 -3.53
C GLU A 51 34.97 -20.07 -3.63
N TYR A 52 34.87 -20.63 -4.83
CA TYR A 52 34.96 -22.06 -5.05
C TYR A 52 36.33 -22.61 -4.64
N GLN A 53 37.40 -21.91 -4.99
CA GLN A 53 38.74 -22.29 -4.57
C GLN A 53 38.91 -22.14 -3.06
N ALA A 54 38.32 -21.12 -2.44
CA ALA A 54 38.34 -20.94 -0.99
C ALA A 54 37.61 -22.08 -0.25
N VAL A 55 36.40 -22.45 -0.70
CA VAL A 55 35.55 -23.48 -0.07
C VAL A 55 36.11 -24.88 -0.30
N THR A 56 36.49 -25.21 -1.53
CA THR A 56 36.84 -26.59 -1.91
C THR A 56 38.33 -26.88 -1.86
N GLY A 57 39.18 -25.84 -1.76
CA GLY A 57 40.63 -25.93 -1.91
C GLY A 57 41.11 -26.26 -3.34
N ASN A 58 40.20 -26.41 -4.30
CA ASN A 58 40.50 -26.81 -5.67
C ASN A 58 40.19 -25.69 -6.67
N PRO A 59 41.01 -25.50 -7.72
CA PRO A 59 40.67 -24.54 -8.78
C PRO A 59 39.45 -25.01 -9.58
N VAL A 60 38.67 -24.06 -10.09
CA VAL A 60 37.57 -24.34 -11.01
C VAL A 60 38.11 -24.91 -12.32
N THR A 61 37.58 -26.04 -12.76
CA THR A 61 37.91 -26.65 -14.06
C THR A 61 37.16 -25.94 -15.19
N ASP A 62 37.64 -26.03 -16.42
CA ASP A 62 36.98 -25.40 -17.58
C ASP A 62 35.52 -25.85 -17.75
N THR A 63 35.24 -27.13 -17.45
CA THR A 63 33.88 -27.68 -17.48
C THR A 63 32.99 -27.04 -16.42
N LEU A 64 33.48 -26.86 -15.19
CA LEU A 64 32.75 -26.20 -14.11
C LEU A 64 32.57 -24.71 -14.39
N ARG A 65 33.56 -24.06 -14.99
CA ARG A 65 33.49 -22.67 -15.42
C ARG A 65 32.37 -22.45 -16.43
N GLU A 66 32.21 -23.35 -17.40
CA GLU A 66 31.13 -23.29 -18.37
C GLU A 66 29.75 -23.50 -17.71
N VAL A 67 29.66 -24.40 -16.73
CA VAL A 67 28.45 -24.63 -15.94
C VAL A 67 28.09 -23.39 -15.13
N PHE A 68 29.01 -22.84 -14.33
CA PHE A 68 28.78 -21.63 -13.55
C PHE A 68 28.43 -20.43 -14.43
N GLY A 69 29.11 -20.27 -15.57
CA GLY A 69 28.82 -19.21 -16.52
C GLY A 69 27.38 -19.27 -17.04
N LYS A 70 26.88 -20.47 -17.39
CA LYS A 70 25.48 -20.67 -17.81
C LYS A 70 24.51 -20.39 -16.67
N THR A 71 24.79 -20.89 -15.47
CA THR A 71 23.91 -20.70 -14.31
C THR A 71 23.84 -19.23 -13.90
N ILE A 72 24.97 -18.54 -13.78
CA ILE A 72 25.02 -17.10 -13.48
C ILE A 72 24.28 -16.30 -14.57
N SER A 73 24.51 -16.62 -15.85
CA SER A 73 23.84 -15.92 -16.95
C SER A 73 22.32 -16.07 -16.89
N SER A 74 21.82 -17.28 -16.59
CA SER A 74 20.38 -17.53 -16.42
C SER A 74 19.85 -16.77 -15.21
N PHE A 75 20.54 -16.87 -14.07
CA PHE A 75 20.10 -16.31 -12.81
C PHE A 75 20.06 -14.77 -12.84
N ASN A 76 21.10 -14.14 -13.40
CA ASN A 76 21.17 -12.69 -13.57
C ASN A 76 20.12 -12.18 -14.56
N ARG A 77 19.76 -12.99 -15.58
CA ARG A 77 18.71 -12.64 -16.53
C ARG A 77 17.31 -12.74 -15.92
N GLU A 78 17.05 -13.79 -15.15
CA GLU A 78 15.76 -14.08 -14.53
C GLU A 78 15.49 -13.22 -13.29
N ASN A 79 16.53 -12.89 -12.52
CA ASN A 79 16.44 -12.17 -11.24
C ASN A 79 17.47 -11.02 -11.12
N PRO A 80 17.51 -10.06 -12.07
CA PRO A 80 18.51 -8.98 -12.06
C PRO A 80 18.44 -8.11 -10.79
N GLU A 81 17.23 -7.92 -10.24
CA GLU A 81 16.99 -7.11 -9.04
C GLU A 81 17.62 -7.71 -7.77
N ARG A 82 17.89 -9.02 -7.73
CA ARG A 82 18.38 -9.70 -6.52
C ARG A 82 19.87 -9.50 -6.27
N TYR A 83 20.68 -9.47 -7.33
CA TYR A 83 22.14 -9.45 -7.22
C TYR A 83 22.79 -8.37 -8.09
N VAL A 84 22.38 -8.26 -9.35
CA VAL A 84 22.97 -7.30 -10.30
C VAL A 84 22.62 -5.87 -9.89
N ALA A 85 21.38 -5.60 -9.51
CA ALA A 85 20.96 -4.29 -9.01
C ALA A 85 21.75 -3.85 -7.76
N VAL A 86 22.00 -4.78 -6.83
CA VAL A 86 22.80 -4.51 -5.63
C VAL A 86 24.25 -4.17 -6.00
N GLY A 87 24.86 -4.93 -6.92
CA GLY A 87 26.22 -4.66 -7.40
C GLY A 87 26.33 -3.33 -8.16
N VAL A 88 25.31 -2.96 -8.93
CA VAL A 88 25.19 -1.64 -9.57
C VAL A 88 25.08 -0.53 -8.51
N GLN A 89 24.22 -0.69 -7.50
CA GLN A 89 24.07 0.27 -6.40
C GLN A 89 25.41 0.49 -5.68
N ASN A 90 26.12 -0.59 -5.35
CA ASN A 90 27.45 -0.53 -4.72
C ASN A 90 28.46 0.23 -5.58
N CYS A 91 28.43 0.01 -6.90
CA CYS A 91 29.28 0.73 -7.84
C CYS A 91 29.00 2.23 -7.83
N VAL A 92 27.73 2.63 -7.96
CA VAL A 92 27.32 4.05 -7.97
C VAL A 92 27.67 4.73 -6.67
N ARG A 93 27.35 4.09 -5.54
CA ARG A 93 27.66 4.58 -4.18
C ARG A 93 29.15 4.88 -4.05
N ARG A 94 30.01 3.95 -4.47
CA ARG A 94 31.47 4.10 -4.37
C ARG A 94 32.04 5.14 -5.34
N VAL A 95 31.52 5.21 -6.56
CA VAL A 95 31.95 6.23 -7.54
C VAL A 95 31.56 7.62 -7.08
N PHE A 96 30.35 7.78 -6.55
CA PHE A 96 29.85 9.03 -6.01
C PHE A 96 30.69 9.50 -4.81
N GLU A 97 30.87 8.64 -3.81
CA GLU A 97 31.73 8.89 -2.65
C GLU A 97 33.15 9.29 -3.08
N SER A 98 33.76 8.54 -4.01
CA SER A 98 35.09 8.87 -4.52
C SER A 98 35.15 10.24 -5.21
N ASN A 99 34.07 10.68 -5.85
CA ASN A 99 34.03 11.97 -6.51
C ASN A 99 33.84 13.13 -5.51
N CYS A 100 33.06 12.94 -4.44
CA CYS A 100 32.97 13.91 -3.35
C CYS A 100 34.38 14.22 -2.79
N PHE A 101 35.18 13.19 -2.52
CA PHE A 101 36.57 13.38 -2.07
C PHE A 101 37.49 13.99 -3.12
N LYS A 102 37.35 13.63 -4.41
CA LYS A 102 38.19 14.18 -5.48
C LYS A 102 37.90 15.67 -5.75
N LEU A 103 36.65 16.07 -5.56
CA LEU A 103 36.19 17.44 -5.80
C LEU A 103 36.18 18.29 -4.53
N ASP A 104 36.61 17.73 -3.40
CA ASP A 104 36.64 18.38 -2.09
C ASP A 104 35.27 18.94 -1.67
N TRP A 105 34.22 18.14 -1.89
CA TRP A 105 32.85 18.54 -1.53
C TRP A 105 32.66 18.53 -0.02
N ASP A 106 32.16 19.64 0.52
CA ASP A 106 31.70 19.72 1.90
C ASP A 106 30.27 19.14 2.07
N LEU A 107 29.83 18.99 3.33
CA LEU A 107 28.51 18.43 3.65
C LEU A 107 27.37 19.18 2.96
N GLY A 108 27.42 20.51 2.93
CA GLY A 108 26.39 21.33 2.30
C GLY A 108 26.33 21.14 0.78
N GLN A 109 27.49 20.96 0.13
CA GLN A 109 27.55 20.68 -1.31
C GLN A 109 27.04 19.29 -1.67
N ILE A 110 27.32 18.29 -0.83
CA ILE A 110 26.81 16.93 -1.01
C ILE A 110 25.27 16.92 -0.88
N GLU A 111 24.72 17.62 0.11
CA GLU A 111 23.27 17.71 0.32
C GLU A 111 22.55 18.52 -0.77
N ASP A 112 23.11 19.67 -1.21
CA ASP A 112 22.46 20.54 -2.19
C ASP A 112 22.54 20.00 -3.64
N VAL A 113 23.65 19.35 -4.01
CA VAL A 113 23.92 18.97 -5.40
C VAL A 113 24.04 17.46 -5.61
N GLY A 114 24.08 16.66 -4.54
CA GLY A 114 24.27 15.21 -4.61
C GLY A 114 23.18 14.48 -5.39
N SER A 115 21.91 14.63 -4.98
CA SER A 115 20.79 13.94 -5.65
C SER A 115 20.65 14.37 -7.12
N ARG A 116 20.90 15.66 -7.43
CA ARG A 116 20.94 16.17 -8.82
C ARG A 116 22.09 15.56 -9.63
N SER A 117 23.25 15.37 -9.02
CA SER A 117 24.42 14.78 -9.68
C SER A 117 24.20 13.31 -10.01
N ILE A 118 23.58 12.56 -9.11
CA ILE A 118 23.22 11.15 -9.34
C ILE A 118 22.10 11.04 -10.37
N ALA A 119 21.08 11.89 -10.30
CA ALA A 119 20.03 11.94 -11.32
C ALA A 119 20.61 12.23 -12.72
N ARG A 120 21.58 13.16 -12.81
CA ARG A 120 22.30 13.44 -14.06
C ARG A 120 23.17 12.28 -14.52
N PHE A 121 23.77 11.53 -13.60
CA PHE A 121 24.52 10.31 -13.93
C PHE A 121 23.58 9.24 -14.50
N LYS A 122 22.44 8.99 -13.85
CA LYS A 122 21.41 8.03 -14.29
C LYS A 122 20.80 8.36 -15.65
N SER A 123 20.79 9.64 -16.05
CA SER A 123 20.27 10.09 -17.35
C SER A 123 21.29 10.05 -18.49
N GLN A 124 22.55 9.64 -18.24
CA GLN A 124 23.54 9.51 -19.31
C GLN A 124 23.23 8.28 -20.17
N ASN A 125 23.25 8.45 -21.51
CA ASN A 125 22.99 7.36 -22.45
C ASN A 125 23.86 6.11 -22.17
N LEU A 126 25.16 6.31 -21.89
CA LEU A 126 26.07 5.20 -21.57
C LEU A 126 25.63 4.40 -20.33
N VAL A 127 25.09 5.08 -19.32
CA VAL A 127 24.60 4.43 -18.09
C VAL A 127 23.28 3.72 -18.37
N GLN A 128 22.37 4.33 -19.13
CA GLN A 128 21.12 3.70 -19.52
C GLN A 128 21.33 2.48 -20.42
N ASP A 129 22.30 2.53 -21.33
CA ASP A 129 22.68 1.42 -22.20
C ASP A 129 23.27 0.27 -21.38
N LEU A 130 24.20 0.56 -20.46
CA LEU A 130 24.77 -0.45 -19.56
C LEU A 130 23.69 -1.13 -18.70
N LEU A 131 22.78 -0.34 -18.11
CA LEU A 131 21.69 -0.86 -17.28
C LEU A 131 20.72 -1.72 -18.09
N ARG A 132 20.45 -1.34 -19.34
CA ARG A 132 19.65 -2.14 -20.27
C ARG A 132 20.34 -3.46 -20.62
N ASP A 133 21.66 -3.44 -20.84
CA ASP A 133 22.45 -4.63 -21.17
C ASP A 133 22.43 -5.67 -20.03
N VAL A 134 22.33 -5.21 -18.79
CA VAL A 134 22.24 -6.08 -17.60
C VAL A 134 20.82 -6.28 -17.06
N ASN A 135 19.80 -5.82 -17.80
CA ASN A 135 18.38 -5.91 -17.45
C ASN A 135 18.00 -5.30 -16.09
N VAL A 136 18.66 -4.21 -15.69
CA VAL A 136 18.38 -3.46 -14.46
C VAL A 136 17.75 -2.13 -14.80
N SER A 137 16.69 -1.73 -14.08
CA SER A 137 16.09 -0.40 -14.26
C SER A 137 16.93 0.68 -13.60
N THR A 138 16.93 1.90 -14.15
CA THR A 138 17.48 3.08 -13.46
C THR A 138 16.83 3.31 -12.09
N THR A 139 15.61 2.82 -11.85
CA THR A 139 14.92 2.93 -10.56
C THR A 139 15.51 2.03 -9.48
N ALA A 140 16.32 1.04 -9.84
CA ALA A 140 17.03 0.17 -8.89
C ALA A 140 18.21 0.88 -8.20
N ILE A 141 18.68 2.00 -8.76
CA ILE A 141 19.71 2.85 -8.14
C ILE A 141 19.03 3.85 -7.20
N ASP A 142 19.22 3.66 -5.90
CA ASP A 142 18.80 4.59 -4.86
C ASP A 142 19.82 5.73 -4.74
N GLY A 143 19.43 6.90 -5.26
CA GLY A 143 20.28 8.08 -5.23
C GLY A 143 20.42 8.68 -3.84
N ASP A 144 19.39 8.62 -3.02
CA ASP A 144 19.40 9.23 -1.69
C ASP A 144 20.22 8.39 -0.71
N ASP A 145 20.20 7.07 -0.86
CA ASP A 145 21.13 6.17 -0.18
C ASP A 145 22.60 6.45 -0.56
N CYS A 146 22.90 6.72 -1.83
CA CYS A 146 24.24 7.10 -2.26
C CYS A 146 24.69 8.44 -1.64
N VAL A 147 23.79 9.43 -1.55
CA VAL A 147 24.07 10.72 -0.91
C VAL A 147 24.29 10.54 0.60
N ARG A 148 23.38 9.84 1.29
CA ARG A 148 23.51 9.57 2.73
C ARG A 148 24.81 8.84 3.07
N ASN A 149 25.15 7.80 2.32
CA ASN A 149 26.43 7.10 2.53
C ASN A 149 27.63 8.05 2.36
N ALA A 150 27.61 8.94 1.37
CA ALA A 150 28.69 9.92 1.20
C ALA A 150 28.75 10.94 2.36
N VAL A 151 27.59 11.41 2.84
CA VAL A 151 27.48 12.28 4.02
C VAL A 151 28.06 11.59 5.25
N ASP A 152 27.70 10.34 5.52
CA ASP A 152 28.20 9.59 6.67
C ASP A 152 29.71 9.36 6.63
N VAL A 153 30.26 9.15 5.43
CA VAL A 153 31.69 8.97 5.24
C VAL A 153 32.46 10.29 5.36
N VAL A 154 31.93 11.40 4.81
CA VAL A 154 32.55 12.74 4.90
C VAL A 154 32.43 13.34 6.30
N SER A 155 31.37 13.00 7.04
CA SER A 155 31.19 13.39 8.45
C SER A 155 31.91 12.47 9.45
N GLU A 156 32.70 11.51 8.96
CA GLU A 156 33.47 10.53 9.75
C GLU A 156 32.61 9.60 10.63
N ARG A 157 31.28 9.54 10.40
CA ARG A 157 30.37 8.59 11.06
C ARG A 157 30.58 7.16 10.58
N LYS A 158 31.05 7.00 9.34
CA LYS A 158 31.33 5.71 8.71
C LYS A 158 32.73 5.72 8.09
N PRO A 159 33.49 4.61 8.17
CA PRO A 159 34.75 4.51 7.45
C PRO A 159 34.50 4.54 5.94
N ARG A 160 35.49 5.06 5.20
CA ARG A 160 35.49 5.10 3.74
C ARG A 160 35.25 3.72 3.14
N THR A 161 34.42 3.63 2.10
CA THR A 161 34.15 2.35 1.44
C THR A 161 35.44 1.81 0.82
N GLN A 162 35.91 0.66 1.31
CA GLN A 162 37.12 0.03 0.80
C GLN A 162 36.85 -0.59 -0.57
N LYS A 163 37.82 -0.47 -1.48
CA LYS A 163 37.83 -1.25 -2.72
C LYS A 163 38.38 -2.63 -2.40
N HIS A 164 37.52 -3.64 -2.45
CA HIS A 164 37.96 -5.03 -2.48
C HIS A 164 38.33 -5.43 -3.91
N GLU A 165 39.41 -6.19 -4.07
CA GLU A 165 39.75 -6.81 -5.34
C GLU A 165 38.90 -8.07 -5.52
N LEU A 166 38.39 -8.31 -6.74
CA LEU A 166 37.57 -9.49 -7.01
C LEU A 166 38.34 -10.80 -6.76
N ASP A 167 39.68 -10.75 -6.86
CA ASP A 167 40.61 -11.86 -6.64
C ASP A 167 40.85 -12.18 -5.15
N GLU A 168 40.39 -11.32 -4.24
CA GLU A 168 40.52 -11.54 -2.80
C GLU A 168 39.32 -12.36 -2.30
N PRO A 169 39.51 -13.57 -1.73
CA PRO A 169 38.40 -14.35 -1.19
C PRO A 169 37.68 -13.58 -0.09
N LEU A 170 36.38 -13.82 0.07
CA LEU A 170 35.72 -13.49 1.32
C LEU A 170 36.47 -14.29 2.38
N ALA A 171 37.20 -13.61 3.28
CA ALA A 171 37.90 -14.27 4.36
C ALA A 171 36.90 -15.21 5.05
N ASP A 172 37.38 -16.34 5.57
CA ASP A 172 36.65 -17.19 6.52
C ASP A 172 36.51 -16.42 7.85
N VAL A 173 35.92 -15.24 7.76
CA VAL A 173 35.08 -14.69 8.80
C VAL A 173 33.95 -15.70 8.88
N ASP A 174 33.73 -16.27 10.06
CA ASP A 174 32.50 -16.97 10.40
C ASP A 174 31.36 -16.43 9.54
N LEU A 175 30.73 -17.29 8.73
CA LEU A 175 29.51 -16.97 8.00
C LEU A 175 28.57 -16.26 8.98
N LEU A 176 28.58 -14.93 8.89
CA LEU A 176 27.98 -14.00 9.83
C LEU A 176 28.36 -14.30 11.29
N GLU A 177 29.34 -13.58 11.84
CA GLU A 177 28.96 -12.80 13.03
C GLU A 177 27.66 -12.07 12.63
N PRO A 178 26.51 -12.39 13.27
CA PRO A 178 25.37 -11.51 13.12
C PRO A 178 25.91 -10.17 13.57
N VAL A 179 25.72 -9.14 12.75
CA VAL A 179 25.97 -7.72 13.07
C VAL A 179 26.20 -7.62 14.57
N ALA A 180 27.48 -7.50 14.98
CA ALA A 180 27.80 -7.25 16.37
C ALA A 180 26.87 -6.13 16.75
N SER A 181 25.90 -6.48 17.59
CA SER A 181 24.80 -5.65 18.08
C SER A 181 24.89 -4.25 17.50
N GLU A 182 23.96 -3.86 16.62
CA GLU A 182 23.43 -2.51 16.84
C GLU A 182 23.17 -2.50 18.36
N PRO A 183 23.89 -1.66 19.13
CA PRO A 183 23.60 -1.55 20.56
C PRO A 183 22.09 -1.40 20.65
N GLU A 184 21.45 -2.02 21.67
CA GLU A 184 20.02 -1.79 21.98
C GLU A 184 19.65 -0.43 21.44
N PRO A 185 18.79 -0.34 20.40
CA PRO A 185 18.71 0.87 19.59
C PRO A 185 18.63 2.01 20.57
N GLU A 186 19.66 2.86 20.62
CA GLU A 186 19.56 4.09 21.40
C GLU A 186 18.21 4.65 20.97
N PRO A 187 17.28 4.88 21.92
CA PRO A 187 15.86 5.06 21.62
C PRO A 187 15.79 5.99 20.43
N GLU A 188 15.35 5.46 19.28
CA GLU A 188 15.54 6.14 18.00
C GLU A 188 15.11 7.59 18.22
N PRO A 189 15.96 8.58 17.88
CA PRO A 189 15.62 9.97 18.14
C PRO A 189 14.23 10.21 17.56
N ILE A 190 13.31 10.68 18.42
CA ILE A 190 11.89 10.89 18.08
C ILE A 190 11.85 11.45 16.67
N ALA A 191 11.25 10.71 15.73
CA ALA A 191 11.26 11.06 14.32
C ALA A 191 10.90 12.55 14.16
N GLU A 192 11.60 13.27 13.28
CA GLU A 192 11.47 14.73 13.12
C GLU A 192 10.00 15.16 13.02
N GLU A 193 9.17 14.33 12.38
CA GLU A 193 7.75 14.59 12.17
C GLU A 193 6.88 14.24 13.39
N THR A 194 7.31 13.33 14.27
CA THR A 194 6.71 13.16 15.60
C THR A 194 7.01 14.38 16.46
N GLN A 195 8.19 14.98 16.30
CA GLN A 195 8.50 16.28 16.93
C GLN A 195 7.65 17.41 16.33
N GLU A 196 7.39 17.42 15.02
CA GLU A 196 6.46 18.35 14.39
C GLU A 196 5.03 18.15 14.90
N ALA A 197 4.57 16.90 15.03
CA ALA A 197 3.24 16.57 15.55
C ALA A 197 3.07 16.97 17.03
N LEU A 198 4.14 16.97 17.81
CA LEU A 198 4.16 17.53 19.16
C LEU A 198 4.14 19.07 19.13
N LYS A 199 4.88 19.70 18.21
CA LYS A 199 4.94 21.16 18.06
C LYS A 199 3.61 21.75 17.58
N ASP A 200 2.93 21.08 16.66
CA ASP A 200 1.65 21.53 16.08
C ASP A 200 0.42 21.08 16.91
N GLY A 201 0.64 20.22 17.92
CA GLY A 201 -0.38 19.74 18.84
C GLY A 201 -1.28 18.64 18.26
N THR A 202 -0.88 17.99 17.16
CA THR A 202 -1.54 16.79 16.63
C THR A 202 -1.54 15.65 17.66
N ILE A 203 -0.47 15.54 18.45
CA ILE A 203 -0.33 14.61 19.59
C ILE A 203 0.25 15.34 20.79
N SER A 204 -0.02 14.84 22.00
CA SER A 204 0.58 15.33 23.24
C SER A 204 1.69 14.39 23.75
N ASP A 205 2.61 14.94 24.56
CA ASP A 205 3.67 14.13 25.22
C ASP A 205 3.08 12.99 26.07
N GLY A 206 1.94 13.23 26.73
CA GLY A 206 1.25 12.22 27.53
C GLY A 206 0.66 11.10 26.68
N GLU A 207 0.08 11.42 25.52
CA GLU A 207 -0.41 10.41 24.56
C GLU A 207 0.75 9.59 23.99
N LEU A 208 1.89 10.23 23.67
CA LEU A 208 3.08 9.55 23.18
C LEU A 208 3.61 8.53 24.21
N GLN A 209 3.75 8.93 25.47
CA GLN A 209 4.22 8.05 26.55
C GLN A 209 3.25 6.90 26.83
N ALA A 210 1.94 7.20 26.88
CA ALA A 210 0.92 6.19 27.08
C ALA A 210 0.92 5.17 25.93
N ARG A 211 1.06 5.65 24.69
CA ARG A 211 1.14 4.77 23.51
C ARG A 211 2.38 3.90 23.55
N GLN A 212 3.56 4.44 23.87
CA GLN A 212 4.78 3.64 23.98
C GLN A 212 4.63 2.53 25.03
N ALA A 213 4.16 2.87 26.24
CA ALA A 213 3.97 1.89 27.30
C ALA A 213 2.95 0.79 26.94
N GLU A 214 1.88 1.17 26.24
CA GLU A 214 0.90 0.21 25.72
C GLU A 214 1.54 -0.73 24.68
N GLN A 215 2.35 -0.19 23.77
CA GLN A 215 3.00 -0.98 22.72
C GLN A 215 4.08 -1.90 23.30
N ASP A 216 4.84 -1.46 24.31
CA ASP A 216 5.81 -2.32 25.00
C ASP A 216 5.09 -3.51 25.67
N GLN A 217 3.96 -3.26 26.36
CA GLN A 217 3.17 -4.34 26.95
C GLN A 217 2.58 -5.29 25.89
N ALA A 218 2.11 -4.75 24.77
CA ALA A 218 1.59 -5.56 23.66
C ALA A 218 2.72 -6.39 23.03
N HIS A 219 3.92 -5.82 22.91
CA HIS A 219 5.11 -6.49 22.39
C HIS A 219 5.46 -7.70 23.24
N ASP A 220 5.66 -7.52 24.54
CA ASP A 220 6.02 -8.59 25.47
C ASP A 220 5.01 -9.74 25.43
N ARG A 221 3.71 -9.41 25.36
CA ARG A 221 2.63 -10.40 25.28
C ARG A 221 2.71 -11.22 23.98
N LEU A 222 2.90 -10.56 22.85
CA LEU A 222 2.96 -11.21 21.55
C LEU A 222 4.27 -11.98 21.38
N GLU A 223 5.41 -11.41 21.78
CA GLU A 223 6.70 -12.09 21.79
C GLU A 223 6.63 -13.38 22.62
N HIS A 224 6.09 -13.32 23.84
CA HIS A 224 5.93 -14.51 24.67
C HIS A 224 5.06 -15.59 23.99
N ARG A 225 3.97 -15.17 23.35
CA ARG A 225 3.06 -16.08 22.63
C ARG A 225 3.75 -16.72 21.43
N GLU A 226 4.43 -15.93 20.61
CA GLU A 226 5.09 -16.37 19.39
C GLU A 226 6.33 -17.22 19.69
N MET A 227 7.09 -16.89 20.74
CA MET A 227 8.18 -17.72 21.25
C MET A 227 7.69 -19.12 21.64
N GLY A 228 6.47 -19.25 22.17
CA GLY A 228 5.83 -20.52 22.47
C GLY A 228 5.53 -21.39 21.24
N ARG A 229 5.49 -20.79 20.04
CA ARG A 229 5.16 -21.46 18.77
C ARG A 229 6.37 -21.71 17.88
N VAL A 230 7.57 -21.34 18.33
CA VAL A 230 8.81 -21.45 17.55
C VAL A 230 9.04 -22.86 17.02
N VAL A 231 8.80 -23.89 17.84
CA VAL A 231 9.05 -25.29 17.46
C VAL A 231 8.13 -25.75 16.34
N GLU A 232 6.87 -25.31 16.36
CA GLU A 232 5.88 -25.58 15.31
C GLU A 232 6.26 -24.91 13.98
N ARG A 233 7.09 -23.85 14.05
CA ARG A 233 7.40 -22.95 12.93
C ARG A 233 8.85 -23.02 12.44
N VAL A 234 9.63 -23.97 12.95
CA VAL A 234 11.05 -24.12 12.61
C VAL A 234 11.25 -24.24 11.10
N ASP A 235 10.42 -25.05 10.43
CA ASP A 235 10.57 -25.28 8.99
C ASP A 235 10.33 -24.00 8.18
N GLN A 236 9.41 -23.16 8.64
CA GLN A 236 9.12 -21.86 8.05
C GLN A 236 10.27 -20.88 8.25
N TYR A 237 10.87 -20.84 9.44
CA TYR A 237 12.06 -20.01 9.69
C TYR A 237 13.26 -20.46 8.85
N VAL A 238 13.39 -21.77 8.60
CA VAL A 238 14.40 -22.32 7.68
C VAL A 238 14.10 -21.91 6.24
N GLN A 239 12.86 -22.07 5.79
CA GLN A 239 12.43 -21.71 4.43
C GLN A 239 12.61 -20.22 4.14
N GLN A 240 12.38 -19.37 5.14
CA GLN A 240 12.54 -17.92 5.05
C GLN A 240 14.00 -17.46 5.20
N GLY A 241 14.92 -18.38 5.54
CA GLY A 241 16.35 -18.10 5.66
C GLY A 241 16.78 -17.45 6.97
N TYR A 242 15.89 -17.42 7.98
CA TYR A 242 16.25 -16.97 9.33
C TYR A 242 17.12 -18.01 10.06
N LEU A 243 16.92 -19.30 9.77
CA LEU A 243 17.68 -20.43 10.32
C LEU A 243 18.23 -21.31 9.19
N THR A 244 19.33 -22.00 9.43
CA THR A 244 19.74 -23.15 8.60
C THR A 244 18.98 -24.41 9.00
N THR A 245 18.97 -25.44 8.14
CA THR A 245 18.35 -26.74 8.47
C THR A 245 18.94 -27.35 9.76
N ASP A 246 20.26 -27.28 9.92
CA ASP A 246 20.97 -27.78 11.12
C ASP A 246 20.64 -26.95 12.37
N GLU A 247 20.54 -25.63 12.22
CA GLU A 247 20.11 -24.73 13.29
C GLU A 247 18.67 -25.07 13.71
N GLY A 248 17.78 -25.30 12.75
CA GLY A 248 16.40 -25.70 13.00
C GLY A 248 16.28 -27.04 13.73
N GLU A 249 17.05 -28.06 13.32
CA GLU A 249 17.13 -29.31 14.06
C GLU A 249 17.65 -29.11 15.48
N THR A 250 18.61 -28.21 15.67
CA THR A 250 19.17 -27.94 16.98
C THR A 250 18.18 -27.21 17.87
N VAL A 251 17.38 -26.29 17.34
CA VAL A 251 16.25 -25.66 18.06
C VAL A 251 15.28 -26.73 18.59
N ARG A 252 14.92 -27.72 17.76
CA ARG A 252 14.05 -28.83 18.21
C ARG A 252 14.68 -29.65 19.33
N LYS A 253 15.95 -30.03 19.19
CA LYS A 253 16.70 -30.80 20.21
C LYS A 253 16.83 -30.03 21.53
N LEU A 254 17.08 -28.72 21.46
CA LEU A 254 17.14 -27.87 22.65
C LEU A 254 15.78 -27.77 23.36
N HIS A 255 14.69 -27.62 22.59
CA HIS A 255 13.35 -27.62 23.15
C HIS A 255 12.99 -28.95 23.81
N ASP A 256 13.34 -30.09 23.21
CA ASP A 256 13.10 -31.42 23.79
C ASP A 256 13.81 -31.57 25.16
N ILE A 257 15.03 -31.03 25.29
CA ILE A 257 15.76 -30.99 26.57
C ILE A 257 15.01 -30.12 27.59
N ASP A 258 14.52 -28.95 27.16
CA ASP A 258 13.79 -28.03 28.04
C ASP A 258 12.46 -28.64 28.52
N GLU A 259 11.73 -29.37 27.67
CA GLU A 259 10.52 -30.10 28.04
C GLU A 259 10.81 -31.28 28.99
N GLN A 260 11.91 -32.02 28.77
CA GLN A 260 12.34 -33.07 29.70
C GLN A 260 12.71 -32.49 31.07
N GLN A 261 13.36 -31.32 31.11
CA GLN A 261 13.66 -30.65 32.36
C GLN A 261 12.39 -30.14 33.06
N LYS A 262 11.46 -29.51 32.33
CA LYS A 262 10.19 -29.01 32.89
C LYS A 262 9.31 -30.15 33.43
N SER A 263 9.25 -31.28 32.72
CA SER A 263 8.52 -32.47 33.16
C SER A 263 9.19 -33.22 34.33
N GLY A 264 10.42 -32.84 34.68
CA GLY A 264 11.21 -33.48 35.73
C GLY A 264 11.81 -34.82 35.33
N ALA A 265 11.84 -35.15 34.04
CA ALA A 265 12.46 -36.36 33.52
C ALA A 265 13.98 -36.35 33.64
N ILE A 266 14.59 -35.16 33.57
CA ILE A 266 16.01 -34.90 33.80
C ILE A 266 16.16 -33.75 34.81
N ASP A 267 17.26 -33.73 35.56
CA ASP A 267 17.57 -32.62 36.45
C ASP A 267 18.28 -31.46 35.72
N ALA A 268 18.47 -30.34 36.42
CA ALA A 268 19.07 -29.14 35.84
C ALA A 268 20.55 -29.32 35.44
N GLU A 269 21.28 -30.22 36.11
CA GLU A 269 22.68 -30.50 35.82
C GLU A 269 22.80 -31.36 34.56
N GLU A 270 21.95 -32.38 34.43
CA GLU A 270 21.82 -33.23 33.26
C GLU A 270 21.36 -32.44 32.02
N ALA A 271 20.34 -31.58 32.15
CA ALA A 271 19.90 -30.69 31.09
C ALA A 271 21.04 -29.77 30.60
N SER A 272 21.83 -29.21 31.53
CA SER A 272 22.97 -28.35 31.18
C SER A 272 24.07 -29.12 30.44
N ARG A 273 24.36 -30.37 30.85
CA ARG A 273 25.31 -31.23 30.15
C ARG A 273 24.83 -31.57 28.73
N LEU A 274 23.55 -31.88 28.55
CA LEU A 274 22.97 -32.19 27.25
C LEU A 274 23.00 -30.98 26.31
N ARG A 275 22.64 -29.77 26.79
CA ARG A 275 22.75 -28.54 25.99
C ARG A 275 24.20 -28.30 25.54
N ASN A 276 25.16 -28.42 26.46
CA ASN A 276 26.59 -28.22 26.17
C ASN A 276 27.17 -29.29 25.24
N SER A 277 26.56 -30.49 25.18
CA SER A 277 26.93 -31.53 24.23
C SER A 277 26.41 -31.27 22.82
N LEU A 278 25.29 -30.55 22.67
CA LEU A 278 24.75 -30.15 21.37
C LEU A 278 25.55 -28.99 20.77
N MET A 279 25.85 -27.98 21.59
CA MET A 279 26.60 -26.79 21.18
C MET A 279 27.14 -26.02 22.39
N THR A 280 28.12 -25.16 22.13
CA THR A 280 28.66 -24.27 23.17
C THR A 280 27.63 -23.23 23.62
N GLU A 281 27.82 -22.66 24.81
CA GLU A 281 26.96 -21.60 25.34
C GLU A 281 26.92 -20.35 24.45
N GLU A 282 28.05 -19.99 23.85
CA GLU A 282 28.16 -18.88 22.90
C GLU A 282 27.31 -19.11 21.64
N LEU A 283 27.41 -20.30 21.04
CA LEU A 283 26.62 -20.67 19.86
C LEU A 283 25.12 -20.76 20.18
N ARG A 284 24.77 -21.27 21.37
CA ARG A 284 23.38 -21.29 21.84
C ARG A 284 22.81 -19.89 22.03
N THR A 285 23.59 -18.96 22.58
CA THR A 285 23.19 -17.55 22.70
C THR A 285 23.01 -16.90 21.34
N LYS A 286 23.90 -17.19 20.38
CA LYS A 286 23.78 -16.72 18.99
C LYS A 286 22.52 -17.26 18.30
N LEU A 287 22.22 -18.54 18.50
CA LEU A 287 21.00 -19.17 17.98
C LEU A 287 19.73 -18.59 18.61
N ASP A 288 19.71 -18.40 19.93
CA ASP A 288 18.58 -17.76 20.65
C ASP A 288 18.30 -16.35 20.11
N ARG A 289 19.34 -15.56 19.85
CA ARG A 289 19.20 -14.24 19.21
C ARG A 289 18.63 -14.30 17.80
N LYS A 290 19.03 -15.29 16.98
CA LYS A 290 18.47 -15.47 15.63
C LYS A 290 16.99 -15.81 15.69
N VAL A 291 16.60 -16.74 16.57
CA VAL A 291 15.21 -17.13 16.78
C VAL A 291 14.39 -15.93 17.25
N LYS A 292 14.87 -15.19 18.26
CA LYS A 292 14.22 -13.97 18.75
C LYS A 292 14.09 -12.91 17.66
N GLY A 293 15.10 -12.70 16.84
CA GLY A 293 15.02 -11.75 15.72
C GLY A 293 13.98 -12.15 14.67
N ALA A 294 13.84 -13.45 14.39
CA ALA A 294 12.81 -13.95 13.47
C ALA A 294 11.39 -13.77 14.07
N VAL A 295 11.24 -14.04 15.37
CA VAL A 295 9.99 -13.85 16.11
C VAL A 295 9.62 -12.37 16.19
N ASP A 296 10.56 -11.50 16.59
CA ASP A 296 10.39 -10.05 16.67
C ASP A 296 9.89 -9.46 15.34
N HIS A 297 10.41 -9.96 14.21
CA HIS A 297 9.92 -9.54 12.89
C HIS A 297 8.41 -9.79 12.73
N ALA A 298 7.92 -10.99 13.05
CA ALA A 298 6.49 -11.30 12.99
C ALA A 298 5.68 -10.51 14.04
N VAL A 299 6.20 -10.38 15.26
CA VAL A 299 5.57 -9.64 16.36
C VAL A 299 5.29 -8.18 15.96
N ARG A 300 6.21 -7.51 15.28
CA ARG A 300 6.01 -6.13 14.81
C ARG A 300 4.80 -5.99 13.87
N PHE A 301 4.62 -6.95 12.96
CA PHE A 301 3.45 -6.97 12.08
C PHE A 301 2.17 -7.33 12.84
N LEU A 302 2.23 -8.25 13.79
CA LEU A 302 1.07 -8.60 14.64
C LEU A 302 0.62 -7.42 15.51
N GLN A 303 1.55 -6.67 16.09
CA GLN A 303 1.24 -5.43 16.83
C GLN A 303 0.58 -4.39 15.93
N ALA A 304 1.12 -4.21 14.71
CA ALA A 304 0.54 -3.31 13.73
C ALA A 304 -0.87 -3.74 13.32
N PHE A 305 -1.07 -5.04 13.10
CA PHE A 305 -2.38 -5.61 12.81
C PHE A 305 -3.38 -5.33 13.93
N GLU A 306 -3.09 -5.75 15.17
CA GLU A 306 -3.98 -5.52 16.33
C GLU A 306 -4.27 -4.02 16.56
N SER A 307 -3.30 -3.15 16.27
CA SER A 307 -3.51 -1.70 16.32
C SER A 307 -4.44 -1.23 15.20
N MET A 308 -4.25 -1.67 13.95
CA MET A 308 -5.13 -1.34 12.82
C MET A 308 -6.58 -1.79 13.04
N GLN A 309 -6.81 -2.88 13.77
CA GLN A 309 -8.18 -3.31 14.11
C GLN A 309 -8.95 -2.26 14.94
N ARG A 310 -8.25 -1.33 15.61
CA ARG A 310 -8.85 -0.25 16.40
C ARG A 310 -9.35 0.92 15.55
N VAL A 311 -8.99 0.98 14.28
CA VAL A 311 -9.56 1.93 13.33
C VAL A 311 -11.08 1.72 13.29
N SER A 312 -11.86 2.80 13.47
CA SER A 312 -13.32 2.72 13.57
C SER A 312 -13.95 1.94 12.41
N THR A 313 -14.90 1.06 12.69
CA THR A 313 -15.64 0.33 11.65
C THR A 313 -16.55 1.24 10.83
N SER A 314 -16.88 2.44 11.34
CA SER A 314 -17.73 3.41 10.64
C SER A 314 -17.13 3.94 9.33
N ILE A 315 -15.81 3.78 9.14
CA ILE A 315 -15.10 4.27 7.95
C ILE A 315 -14.68 3.13 7.01
N ASP A 316 -15.14 1.90 7.24
CA ASP A 316 -14.76 0.74 6.42
C ASP A 316 -15.13 0.93 4.94
N GLU A 317 -16.27 1.56 4.66
CA GLU A 317 -16.68 1.88 3.29
C GLU A 317 -15.72 2.88 2.61
N ALA A 318 -15.24 3.87 3.37
CA ALA A 318 -14.23 4.81 2.89
C ALA A 318 -12.87 4.14 2.68
N LEU A 319 -12.47 3.20 3.55
CA LEU A 319 -11.25 2.41 3.36
C LEU A 319 -11.33 1.53 2.11
N ARG A 320 -12.46 0.84 1.89
CA ARG A 320 -12.69 0.06 0.67
C ARG A 320 -12.65 0.94 -0.58
N PHE A 321 -13.29 2.11 -0.56
CA PHE A 321 -13.21 3.08 -1.65
C PHE A 321 -11.76 3.48 -1.97
N LEU A 322 -10.95 3.79 -0.94
CA LEU A 322 -9.55 4.16 -1.12
C LEU A 322 -8.69 3.00 -1.65
N ILE A 323 -8.98 1.76 -1.25
CA ILE A 323 -8.28 0.57 -1.75
C ILE A 323 -8.65 0.27 -3.21
N HIS A 324 -9.94 0.41 -3.54
CA HIS A 324 -10.45 0.25 -4.91
C HIS A 324 -9.78 1.25 -5.85
N HIS A 325 -9.78 2.52 -5.44
CA HIS A 325 -9.25 3.64 -6.21
C HIS A 325 -7.82 4.01 -5.81
N LYS A 326 -7.03 3.09 -5.26
CA LYS A 326 -5.70 3.33 -4.69
C LYS A 326 -4.72 4.12 -5.57
N HIS A 327 -4.88 4.05 -6.89
CA HIS A 327 -4.05 4.78 -7.85
C HIS A 327 -4.37 6.28 -7.96
N ILE A 328 -5.50 6.78 -7.44
CA ILE A 328 -5.83 8.21 -7.45
C ILE A 328 -4.85 9.05 -6.60
N LEU A 329 -4.21 8.40 -5.63
CA LEU A 329 -3.24 8.98 -4.71
C LEU A 329 -1.86 9.19 -5.36
N ASP A 330 -1.60 8.53 -6.48
CA ASP A 330 -0.37 8.68 -7.24
C ASP A 330 -0.40 10.02 -8.01
N PRO A 331 0.52 10.97 -7.72
CA PRO A 331 0.57 12.24 -8.42
C PRO A 331 0.84 12.09 -9.92
N GLU A 332 1.53 11.02 -10.34
CA GLU A 332 1.96 10.80 -11.74
C GLU A 332 0.89 10.08 -12.60
N ARG A 333 -0.18 9.56 -12.00
CA ARG A 333 -1.27 8.85 -12.69
C ARG A 333 -2.33 9.79 -13.29
N SER A 334 -3.11 9.25 -14.23
CA SER A 334 -3.98 10.01 -15.14
C SER A 334 -5.19 10.67 -14.44
N ASP A 335 -5.46 11.94 -14.77
CA ASP A 335 -6.60 12.72 -14.26
C ASP A 335 -7.97 12.06 -14.49
N ARG A 336 -8.06 11.12 -15.44
CA ARG A 336 -9.29 10.36 -15.71
C ARG A 336 -9.73 9.50 -14.53
N GLU A 337 -8.81 8.80 -13.88
CA GLU A 337 -9.12 7.95 -12.73
C GLU A 337 -9.61 8.79 -11.55
N ARG A 338 -8.94 9.93 -11.30
CA ARG A 338 -9.38 10.92 -10.30
C ARG A 338 -10.77 11.48 -10.62
N GLY A 339 -11.05 11.78 -11.90
CA GLY A 339 -12.36 12.28 -12.32
C GLY A 339 -13.50 11.29 -12.06
N LEU A 340 -13.29 10.00 -12.29
CA LEU A 340 -14.28 8.96 -12.00
C LEU A 340 -14.52 8.81 -10.49
N ALA A 341 -13.44 8.75 -9.70
CA ALA A 341 -13.54 8.69 -8.25
C ALA A 341 -14.21 9.94 -7.66
N ALA A 342 -13.93 11.13 -8.21
CA ALA A 342 -14.57 12.38 -7.79
C ALA A 342 -16.06 12.39 -8.10
N GLN A 343 -16.49 11.88 -9.26
CA GLN A 343 -17.90 11.75 -9.58
C GLN A 343 -18.63 10.83 -8.58
N GLU A 344 -18.03 9.69 -8.23
CA GLU A 344 -18.59 8.78 -7.24
C GLU A 344 -18.78 9.45 -5.87
N LEU A 345 -17.78 10.22 -5.40
CA LEU A 345 -17.88 10.97 -4.15
C LEU A 345 -18.90 12.11 -4.18
N LEU A 346 -19.12 12.74 -5.34
CA LEU A 346 -20.16 13.76 -5.50
C LEU A 346 -21.58 13.16 -5.49
N GLU A 347 -21.72 11.92 -5.95
CA GLU A 347 -22.99 11.18 -5.91
C GLU A 347 -23.28 10.60 -4.52
N ASP A 348 -22.25 10.28 -3.73
CA ASP A 348 -22.35 9.77 -2.36
C ASP A 348 -21.77 10.74 -1.32
N ARG A 349 -22.65 11.61 -0.80
CA ARG A 349 -22.29 12.60 0.23
C ARG A 349 -21.81 11.95 1.52
N GLU A 350 -22.34 10.79 1.92
CA GLU A 350 -21.94 10.13 3.18
C GLU A 350 -20.51 9.61 3.05
N LEU A 351 -20.18 8.97 1.92
CA LEU A 351 -18.84 8.50 1.62
C LEU A 351 -17.82 9.65 1.56
N LEU A 352 -18.15 10.77 0.91
CA LEU A 352 -17.31 11.97 0.90
C LEU A 352 -17.02 12.46 2.32
N HIS A 353 -18.02 12.49 3.20
CA HIS A 353 -17.83 12.87 4.60
C HIS A 353 -16.86 11.92 5.31
N LEU A 354 -16.99 10.61 5.13
CA LEU A 354 -16.08 9.62 5.73
C LEU A 354 -14.63 9.79 5.24
N ILE A 355 -14.42 10.00 3.94
CA ILE A 355 -13.08 10.28 3.37
C ILE A 355 -12.47 11.54 3.99
N ILE A 356 -13.29 12.57 4.21
CA ILE A 356 -12.86 13.80 4.88
C ILE A 356 -12.48 13.53 6.33
N GLU A 357 -13.22 12.68 7.06
CA GLU A 357 -12.90 12.35 8.46
C GLU A 357 -11.53 11.67 8.58
N ILE A 358 -11.22 10.77 7.64
CA ILE A 358 -9.90 10.12 7.52
C ILE A 358 -8.84 11.18 7.23
N MET A 359 -9.05 12.01 6.20
CA MET A 359 -8.12 13.07 5.78
C MET A 359 -7.83 14.07 6.92
N GLU A 360 -8.82 14.35 7.77
CA GLU A 360 -8.70 15.23 8.93
C GLU A 360 -8.16 14.56 10.19
N ARG A 361 -7.84 13.26 10.14
CA ARG A 361 -7.28 12.50 11.27
C ARG A 361 -8.21 12.50 12.49
N LYS A 362 -9.53 12.45 12.26
CA LYS A 362 -10.53 12.43 13.34
C LYS A 362 -10.50 11.12 14.13
N ASP A 363 -10.31 10.01 13.43
CA ASP A 363 -10.09 8.71 14.05
C ASP A 363 -8.73 8.69 14.78
N HIS A 364 -8.71 8.14 15.99
CA HIS A 364 -7.52 8.13 16.83
C HIS A 364 -6.40 7.30 16.23
N GLU A 365 -6.71 6.12 15.70
CA GLU A 365 -5.70 5.21 15.18
C GLU A 365 -5.17 5.68 13.83
N ILE A 366 -6.02 6.23 12.96
CA ILE A 366 -5.56 6.94 11.74
C ILE A 366 -4.62 8.09 12.09
N ARG A 367 -4.90 8.81 13.18
CA ARG A 367 -3.99 9.86 13.66
C ARG A 367 -2.63 9.27 14.04
N MET A 368 -2.60 8.15 14.77
CA MET A 368 -1.34 7.45 15.12
C MET A 368 -0.58 6.98 13.87
N ILE A 369 -1.27 6.42 12.87
CA ILE A 369 -0.70 6.03 11.57
C ILE A 369 -0.09 7.24 10.87
N SER A 370 -0.80 8.37 10.84
CA SER A 370 -0.40 9.58 10.09
C SER A 370 0.90 10.21 10.59
N VAL A 371 1.21 10.03 11.87
CA VAL A 371 2.46 10.49 12.48
C VAL A 371 3.50 9.37 12.57
N CYS A 372 3.17 8.18 12.06
CA CYS A 372 4.00 6.97 12.10
C CYS A 372 4.45 6.59 13.52
N LEU A 373 3.55 6.68 14.51
CA LEU A 373 3.84 6.24 15.87
C LEU A 373 3.86 4.71 15.98
N PRO A 374 4.57 4.15 16.98
CA PRO A 374 4.54 2.72 17.27
C PRO A 374 3.10 2.16 17.32
N PRO A 375 2.86 1.00 16.69
CA PRO A 375 3.85 0.07 16.11
C PRO A 375 4.20 0.35 14.64
N TYR A 376 3.61 1.37 14.00
CA TYR A 376 3.72 1.59 12.56
C TYR A 376 5.13 1.97 12.10
N SER A 377 5.87 2.70 12.94
CA SER A 377 7.29 3.03 12.72
C SER A 377 8.18 1.80 12.50
N TYR A 378 7.81 0.64 13.05
CA TYR A 378 8.61 -0.57 12.97
C TYR A 378 8.44 -1.33 11.64
N ILE A 379 7.33 -1.12 10.94
CA ILE A 379 6.99 -1.84 9.69
C ILE A 379 7.01 -0.95 8.46
N VAL A 380 6.90 0.38 8.62
CA VAL A 380 6.99 1.36 7.54
C VAL A 380 7.96 2.47 7.95
N LYS A 381 9.00 2.67 7.13
CA LYS A 381 9.85 3.86 7.24
C LYS A 381 9.22 5.00 6.46
N ARG A 382 8.93 6.11 7.15
CA ARG A 382 8.27 7.29 6.57
C ARG A 382 9.12 7.86 5.43
N GLY A 383 8.49 8.11 4.27
CA GLY A 383 9.14 8.53 3.03
C GLY A 383 9.45 7.41 2.02
N ASN A 384 9.33 6.14 2.40
CA ASN A 384 9.54 5.00 1.49
C ASN A 384 8.23 4.38 0.95
N GLU A 385 7.14 5.13 1.06
CA GLU A 385 5.77 4.74 0.70
C GLU A 385 5.59 4.84 -0.84
N ARG A 386 6.15 3.91 -1.60
CA ARG A 386 5.99 3.91 -3.07
C ARG A 386 4.56 3.49 -3.45
N ILE A 387 3.74 4.44 -3.89
CA ILE A 387 2.35 4.23 -4.34
C ILE A 387 2.26 3.31 -5.58
N GLY A 388 3.33 3.23 -6.37
CA GLY A 388 3.35 2.44 -7.61
C GLY A 388 3.20 0.92 -7.43
N ASN A 389 3.41 0.38 -6.22
CA ASN A 389 3.40 -1.05 -5.93
C ASN A 389 2.27 -1.47 -4.96
N LEU A 390 1.17 -0.72 -4.89
CA LEU A 390 0.06 -1.06 -4.00
C LEU A 390 -0.67 -2.32 -4.52
N THR A 391 -0.47 -3.45 -3.84
CA THR A 391 -1.10 -4.75 -4.14
C THR A 391 -2.34 -5.04 -3.32
N ILE A 392 -2.69 -4.17 -2.38
CA ILE A 392 -3.82 -4.35 -1.46
C ILE A 392 -5.16 -4.46 -2.19
N GLU A 393 -6.00 -5.35 -1.70
CA GLU A 393 -7.37 -5.60 -2.15
C GLU A 393 -8.38 -5.34 -1.02
N GLU A 394 -9.66 -5.19 -1.36
CA GLU A 394 -10.71 -4.79 -0.42
C GLU A 394 -10.99 -5.85 0.66
N ASP A 395 -10.68 -7.12 0.39
CA ASP A 395 -10.81 -8.24 1.31
C ASP A 395 -9.91 -8.10 2.56
N PHE A 396 -8.85 -7.30 2.49
CA PHE A 396 -8.03 -6.98 3.66
C PHE A 396 -8.83 -6.25 4.75
N ILE A 397 -9.87 -5.49 4.37
CA ILE A 397 -10.76 -4.86 5.36
C ILE A 397 -11.54 -5.94 6.11
N ASP A 398 -11.96 -7.01 5.43
CA ASP A 398 -12.64 -8.13 6.08
C ASP A 398 -11.66 -8.88 7.00
N ASP A 399 -10.42 -9.11 6.55
CA ASP A 399 -9.36 -9.68 7.40
C ASP A 399 -9.13 -8.86 8.69
N LEU A 400 -9.12 -7.52 8.61
CA LEU A 400 -9.00 -6.64 9.78
C LEU A 400 -10.17 -6.80 10.77
N ARG A 401 -11.36 -7.19 10.30
CA ARG A 401 -12.54 -7.30 11.16
C ARG A 401 -12.77 -8.72 11.69
N GLU A 402 -12.39 -9.73 10.91
CA GLU A 402 -12.76 -11.11 11.17
C GLU A 402 -11.63 -11.95 11.76
N LEU A 403 -10.36 -11.61 11.50
CA LEU A 403 -9.22 -12.41 11.97
C LEU A 403 -8.75 -11.99 13.36
N GLU A 404 -8.41 -12.99 14.16
CA GLU A 404 -7.68 -12.79 15.39
C GLU A 404 -6.18 -12.76 15.13
N ALA A 405 -5.40 -12.27 16.10
CA ALA A 405 -3.95 -12.22 16.00
C ALA A 405 -3.30 -13.60 15.72
N ASP A 406 -3.91 -14.69 16.20
CA ASP A 406 -3.43 -16.05 15.90
C ASP A 406 -3.61 -16.44 14.44
N ASP A 407 -4.77 -16.13 13.86
CA ASP A 407 -5.06 -16.43 12.46
C ASP A 407 -4.13 -15.62 11.54
N MET A 408 -3.89 -14.35 11.90
CA MET A 408 -2.93 -13.51 11.19
C MET A 408 -1.49 -14.02 11.34
N SER A 409 -1.13 -14.48 12.53
CA SER A 409 0.16 -15.12 12.81
C SER A 409 0.36 -16.37 11.95
N ASP A 410 -0.69 -17.16 11.74
CA ASP A 410 -0.66 -18.32 10.85
C ASP A 410 -0.51 -17.95 9.38
N LYS A 411 -1.18 -16.88 8.92
CA LYS A 411 -0.95 -16.34 7.57
C LYS A 411 0.51 -15.91 7.39
N LEU A 412 1.08 -15.14 8.34
CA LEU A 412 2.48 -14.69 8.33
C LEU A 412 3.52 -15.83 8.38
N HIS A 413 3.11 -17.03 8.79
CA HIS A 413 3.94 -18.23 8.80
C HIS A 413 3.40 -19.31 7.83
N SER A 414 2.61 -18.94 6.83
CA SER A 414 2.12 -19.89 5.84
C SER A 414 3.29 -20.49 5.02
N GLU A 415 3.18 -21.76 4.67
CA GLU A 415 4.11 -22.42 3.74
C GLU A 415 4.02 -21.81 2.33
N ASP A 416 2.82 -21.37 1.95
CA ASP A 416 2.58 -20.66 0.69
C ASP A 416 3.15 -19.24 0.76
N ALA A 417 4.08 -18.94 -0.14
CA ALA A 417 4.79 -17.67 -0.17
C ALA A 417 3.88 -16.47 -0.43
N LEU A 418 2.83 -16.64 -1.24
CA LEU A 418 1.88 -15.56 -1.53
C LEU A 418 1.04 -15.24 -0.29
N THR A 419 0.45 -16.27 0.33
CA THR A 419 -0.30 -16.12 1.59
C THR A 419 0.55 -15.55 2.72
N ARG A 420 1.86 -15.86 2.73
CA ARG A 420 2.80 -15.39 3.74
C ARG A 420 3.16 -13.92 3.63
N VAL A 421 3.47 -13.45 2.42
CA VAL A 421 3.95 -12.08 2.19
C VAL A 421 2.81 -11.07 2.13
N ARG A 422 1.63 -11.51 1.66
CA ARG A 422 0.48 -10.63 1.42
C ARG A 422 0.05 -9.82 2.65
N PRO A 423 -0.11 -10.37 3.87
CA PRO A 423 -0.58 -9.58 5.00
C PRO A 423 0.36 -8.43 5.37
N ALA A 424 1.67 -8.68 5.34
CA ALA A 424 2.67 -7.64 5.59
C ALA A 424 2.60 -6.54 4.53
N ALA A 425 2.46 -6.92 3.25
CA ALA A 425 2.32 -5.97 2.15
C ALA A 425 1.02 -5.15 2.27
N ASP A 426 -0.11 -5.78 2.62
CA ASP A 426 -1.41 -5.12 2.75
C ASP A 426 -1.41 -4.12 3.91
N MET A 427 -0.84 -4.47 5.07
CA MET A 427 -0.66 -3.52 6.18
C MET A 427 0.17 -2.30 5.76
N GLN A 428 1.29 -2.51 5.06
CA GLN A 428 2.14 -1.44 4.56
C GLN A 428 1.42 -0.57 3.50
N CYS A 429 0.65 -1.20 2.62
CA CYS A 429 -0.14 -0.51 1.61
C CYS A 429 -1.23 0.35 2.23
N LEU A 430 -1.95 -0.13 3.26
CA LEU A 430 -2.97 0.64 3.95
C LEU A 430 -2.37 1.88 4.63
N ILE A 431 -1.23 1.72 5.31
CA ILE A 431 -0.48 2.86 5.88
C ILE A 431 -0.12 3.87 4.79
N ALA A 432 0.40 3.41 3.66
CA ALA A 432 0.78 4.27 2.54
C ALA A 432 -0.43 5.01 1.95
N ILE A 433 -1.58 4.34 1.78
CA ILE A 433 -2.83 4.95 1.29
C ILE A 433 -3.28 6.08 2.24
N LEU A 434 -3.33 5.80 3.55
CA LEU A 434 -3.74 6.78 4.55
C LEU A 434 -2.80 7.99 4.59
N ASN A 435 -1.48 7.75 4.57
CA ASN A 435 -0.50 8.81 4.59
C ASN A 435 -0.58 9.70 3.34
N HIS A 436 -0.81 9.13 2.15
CA HIS A 436 -0.95 9.92 0.92
C HIS A 436 -2.25 10.70 0.81
N LEU A 437 -3.34 10.20 1.39
CA LEU A 437 -4.57 10.96 1.50
C LEU A 437 -4.41 12.20 2.39
N ILE A 438 -3.60 12.09 3.45
CA ILE A 438 -3.38 13.17 4.43
C ILE A 438 -2.36 14.20 3.92
N LYS A 439 -1.35 13.80 3.15
CA LYS A 439 -0.34 14.69 2.54
C LYS A 439 -0.97 15.65 1.54
N ALA A 440 -0.33 16.81 1.35
CA ALA A 440 -0.76 17.84 0.37
C ALA A 440 -0.59 17.36 -1.08
N THR A 441 -1.49 16.47 -1.52
CA THR A 441 -1.54 15.90 -2.87
C THR A 441 -2.61 16.62 -3.71
N PRO A 442 -2.53 16.54 -5.06
CA PRO A 442 -3.59 17.04 -5.93
C PRO A 442 -4.97 16.44 -5.59
N TRP A 443 -5.01 15.15 -5.27
CA TRP A 443 -6.24 14.47 -4.86
C TRP A 443 -6.83 15.03 -3.57
N ARG A 444 -6.00 15.25 -2.54
CA ARG A 444 -6.44 15.87 -1.28
C ARG A 444 -7.12 17.22 -1.51
N LYS A 445 -6.53 18.02 -2.40
CA LYS A 445 -7.08 19.32 -2.77
C LYS A 445 -8.44 19.19 -3.45
N GLU A 446 -8.60 18.20 -4.34
CA GLU A 446 -9.88 17.91 -5.00
C GLU A 446 -10.96 17.51 -3.98
N VAL A 447 -10.63 16.64 -3.01
CA VAL A 447 -11.54 16.28 -1.91
C VAL A 447 -11.96 17.50 -1.10
N ARG A 448 -11.03 18.42 -0.81
CA ARG A 448 -11.35 19.69 -0.15
C ARG A 448 -12.29 20.57 -0.98
N MET A 449 -12.08 20.64 -2.30
CA MET A 449 -12.96 21.37 -3.21
C MET A 449 -14.37 20.77 -3.21
N MET A 450 -14.50 19.45 -3.26
CA MET A 450 -15.80 18.76 -3.18
C MET A 450 -16.53 19.07 -1.86
N ARG A 451 -15.82 19.09 -0.73
CA ARG A 451 -16.41 19.51 0.56
C ARG A 451 -16.89 20.95 0.55
N VAL A 452 -16.12 21.86 -0.04
CA VAL A 452 -16.51 23.25 -0.19
C VAL A 452 -17.77 23.33 -1.03
N GLN A 453 -17.80 22.67 -2.19
CA GLN A 453 -18.99 22.61 -3.04
C GLN A 453 -20.22 22.10 -2.29
N ASP A 454 -20.12 20.99 -1.55
CA ASP A 454 -21.24 20.45 -0.76
C ASP A 454 -21.74 21.48 0.28
N SER A 455 -20.83 22.19 0.95
CA SER A 455 -21.19 23.25 1.90
C SER A 455 -21.89 24.44 1.22
N LEU A 456 -21.45 24.82 0.01
CA LEU A 456 -22.09 25.89 -0.75
C LEU A 456 -23.48 25.48 -1.21
N GLU A 457 -23.65 24.27 -1.74
CA GLU A 457 -24.94 23.71 -2.14
C GLU A 457 -25.93 23.67 -0.96
N GLN A 458 -25.47 23.30 0.24
CA GLN A 458 -26.30 23.28 1.45
C GLN A 458 -26.92 24.65 1.76
N PHE A 459 -26.19 25.77 1.63
CA PHE A 459 -26.76 27.11 1.87
C PHE A 459 -27.95 27.44 0.96
N TYR A 460 -27.89 27.02 -0.30
CA TYR A 460 -28.98 27.21 -1.28
C TYR A 460 -30.12 26.21 -1.11
N GLN A 461 -29.86 25.05 -0.49
CA GLN A 461 -30.89 24.06 -0.15
C GLN A 461 -31.66 24.45 1.12
N GLU A 462 -31.00 25.08 2.09
CA GLU A 462 -31.58 25.47 3.39
C GLU A 462 -32.33 26.82 3.34
N THR A 463 -32.07 27.65 2.33
CA THR A 463 -32.60 29.03 2.25
C THR A 463 -33.39 29.27 0.96
N ASP A 464 -34.63 29.76 1.10
CA ASP A 464 -35.47 30.14 -0.05
C ASP A 464 -35.03 31.46 -0.70
N ASP A 465 -34.37 32.36 0.04
CA ASP A 465 -33.81 33.61 -0.49
C ASP A 465 -32.41 33.38 -1.08
N LEU A 466 -32.29 33.48 -2.40
CA LEU A 466 -31.02 33.33 -3.13
C LEU A 466 -29.98 34.39 -2.73
N GLY A 467 -30.41 35.61 -2.45
CA GLY A 467 -29.50 36.69 -2.05
C GLY A 467 -28.96 36.51 -0.63
N GLU A 468 -29.75 35.89 0.25
CA GLU A 468 -29.27 35.47 1.57
C GLU A 468 -28.32 34.27 1.48
N ALA A 469 -28.69 33.23 0.72
CA ALA A 469 -27.84 32.06 0.48
C ALA A 469 -26.47 32.48 -0.08
N ARG A 470 -26.44 33.37 -1.09
CA ARG A 470 -25.20 33.89 -1.68
C ARG A 470 -24.33 34.61 -0.66
N LYS A 471 -24.91 35.50 0.17
CA LYS A 471 -24.16 36.21 1.23
C LYS A 471 -23.57 35.26 2.27
N GLN A 472 -24.32 34.22 2.67
CA GLN A 472 -23.83 33.22 3.61
C GLN A 472 -22.64 32.45 3.00
N ALA A 473 -22.75 32.08 1.73
CA ALA A 473 -21.75 31.32 1.01
C ALA A 473 -20.46 32.15 0.73
N GLU A 474 -20.58 33.42 0.33
CA GLU A 474 -19.45 34.35 0.19
C GLU A 474 -18.73 34.59 1.54
N ASN A 475 -19.49 34.74 2.63
CA ASN A 475 -18.92 34.88 3.98
C ASN A 475 -18.18 33.59 4.40
N PHE A 476 -18.75 32.43 4.07
CA PHE A 476 -18.12 31.14 4.32
C PHE A 476 -16.75 31.02 3.61
N LEU A 477 -16.67 31.32 2.31
CA LEU A 477 -15.42 31.31 1.56
C LEU A 477 -14.39 32.29 2.15
N ALA A 478 -14.80 33.52 2.45
CA ALA A 478 -13.87 34.55 2.93
C ALA A 478 -13.36 34.33 4.37
N ARG A 479 -14.19 33.77 5.27
CA ARG A 479 -13.93 33.79 6.72
C ARG A 479 -13.92 32.43 7.41
N ARG A 480 -14.52 31.40 6.82
CA ARG A 480 -14.72 30.09 7.49
C ARG A 480 -13.84 28.97 6.95
N LEU A 481 -13.20 29.12 5.79
CA LEU A 481 -12.30 28.09 5.22
C LEU A 481 -11.20 27.64 6.19
N ARG A 482 -10.52 28.57 6.89
CA ARG A 482 -9.48 28.21 7.87
C ARG A 482 -10.00 27.49 9.11
N ARG A 483 -11.30 27.64 9.43
CA ARG A 483 -11.94 26.87 10.51
C ARG A 483 -12.30 25.47 10.05
N MET A 484 -12.63 25.32 8.77
CA MET A 484 -12.91 24.03 8.15
C MET A 484 -11.64 23.22 7.96
N PHE A 485 -10.59 23.83 7.40
CA PHE A 485 -9.30 23.19 7.14
C PHE A 485 -8.22 23.89 7.97
N LYS A 486 -7.81 23.28 9.09
CA LYS A 486 -6.87 23.88 10.05
C LYS A 486 -5.47 24.09 9.48
N ASP A 487 -5.04 23.18 8.61
CA ASP A 487 -3.72 23.15 7.98
C ASP A 487 -3.76 23.62 6.51
N LEU A 488 -4.72 24.50 6.19
CA LEU A 488 -4.86 25.08 4.86
C LEU A 488 -3.73 26.08 4.59
N SER A 489 -2.94 25.81 3.54
CA SER A 489 -1.91 26.76 3.09
C SER A 489 -2.52 28.02 2.48
N ASN A 490 -1.75 29.11 2.40
CA ASN A 490 -2.23 30.35 1.80
C ASN A 490 -2.53 30.18 0.29
N ASP A 491 -1.71 29.39 -0.40
CA ASP A 491 -1.85 29.12 -1.83
C ASP A 491 -3.10 28.28 -2.12
N GLU A 492 -3.31 27.20 -1.35
CA GLU A 492 -4.55 26.42 -1.43
C GLU A 492 -5.77 27.27 -1.10
N LYS A 493 -5.69 28.13 -0.07
CA LYS A 493 -6.80 29.02 0.28
C LYS A 493 -7.17 29.93 -0.88
N HIS A 494 -6.19 30.57 -1.52
CA HIS A 494 -6.46 31.49 -2.61
C HIS A 494 -7.13 30.78 -3.79
N GLU A 495 -6.67 29.58 -4.12
CA GLU A 495 -7.25 28.81 -5.21
C GLU A 495 -8.65 28.27 -4.89
N ILE A 496 -8.92 27.85 -3.64
CA ILE A 496 -10.26 27.49 -3.19
C ILE A 496 -11.20 28.70 -3.26
N GLU A 497 -10.72 29.90 -2.90
CA GLU A 497 -11.51 31.13 -3.00
C GLU A 497 -11.84 31.48 -4.46
N GLU A 498 -10.87 31.40 -5.36
CA GLU A 498 -11.06 31.70 -6.79
C GLU A 498 -12.01 30.70 -7.46
N ARG A 499 -11.73 29.40 -7.31
CA ARG A 499 -12.61 28.34 -7.85
C ARG A 499 -13.97 28.34 -7.17
N GLY A 500 -14.01 28.59 -5.87
CA GLY A 500 -15.25 28.65 -5.09
C GLY A 500 -16.18 29.78 -5.55
N ALA A 501 -15.65 30.94 -5.96
CA ALA A 501 -16.45 32.01 -6.53
C ALA A 501 -17.11 31.60 -7.86
N GLN A 502 -16.38 30.89 -8.72
CA GLN A 502 -16.94 30.34 -9.96
C GLN A 502 -18.00 29.26 -9.68
N MET A 503 -17.76 28.41 -8.68
CA MET A 503 -18.74 27.40 -8.25
C MET A 503 -20.03 28.05 -7.73
N LEU A 504 -19.94 29.16 -6.99
CA LEU A 504 -21.11 29.88 -6.50
C LEU A 504 -22.03 30.33 -7.62
N ASP A 505 -21.47 30.91 -8.68
CA ASP A 505 -22.23 31.36 -9.84
C ASP A 505 -22.93 30.16 -10.52
N ASN A 506 -22.21 29.05 -10.72
CA ASN A 506 -22.76 27.82 -11.30
C ASN A 506 -23.88 27.20 -10.45
N ILE A 507 -23.71 27.16 -9.12
CA ILE A 507 -24.73 26.64 -8.20
C ILE A 507 -25.97 27.54 -8.22
N GLU A 508 -25.81 28.85 -8.19
CA GLU A 508 -26.93 29.79 -8.24
C GLU A 508 -27.71 29.66 -9.56
N GLU A 509 -27.02 29.62 -10.70
CA GLU A 509 -27.64 29.38 -12.01
C GLU A 509 -28.40 28.06 -12.05
N LYS A 510 -27.80 26.98 -11.54
CA LYS A 510 -28.45 25.66 -11.46
C LYS A 510 -29.70 25.70 -10.59
N VAL A 511 -29.65 26.33 -9.41
CA VAL A 511 -30.79 26.44 -8.49
C VAL A 511 -31.90 27.30 -9.10
N ILE A 512 -31.56 28.38 -9.80
CA ILE A 512 -32.53 29.20 -10.54
C ILE A 512 -33.22 28.35 -11.62
N ALA A 513 -32.44 27.62 -12.43
CA ALA A 513 -32.97 26.73 -13.47
C ALA A 513 -33.87 25.63 -12.89
N GLU A 514 -33.47 24.99 -11.79
CA GLU A 514 -34.28 23.98 -11.10
C GLU A 514 -35.57 24.55 -10.51
N ARG A 515 -35.54 25.77 -9.95
CA ARG A 515 -36.73 26.45 -9.42
C ARG A 515 -37.68 26.88 -10.54
N GLN A 516 -37.14 27.35 -11.67
CA GLN A 516 -37.91 27.67 -12.88
C GLN A 516 -38.58 26.42 -13.45
N ALA A 517 -37.82 25.34 -13.64
CA ALA A 517 -38.37 24.06 -14.11
C ALA A 517 -39.48 23.54 -13.18
N LYS A 518 -39.28 23.59 -11.85
CA LYS A 518 -40.33 23.23 -10.88
C LYS A 518 -41.56 24.14 -10.95
N ALA A 519 -41.37 25.43 -11.22
CA ALA A 519 -42.49 26.37 -11.37
C ALA A 519 -43.25 26.15 -12.68
N ASP A 520 -42.56 25.84 -13.78
CA ASP A 520 -43.14 25.51 -15.07
C ASP A 520 -43.91 24.18 -15.01
N ASP A 521 -43.35 23.16 -14.35
CA ASP A 521 -44.02 21.89 -14.06
C ASP A 521 -45.29 22.13 -13.21
N ALA A 522 -45.20 22.92 -12.15
CA ALA A 522 -46.34 23.26 -11.29
C ALA A 522 -47.42 24.08 -12.01
N ALA A 523 -47.02 24.99 -12.91
CA ALA A 523 -47.94 25.76 -13.75
C ALA A 523 -48.63 24.86 -14.78
N THR A 524 -47.91 23.89 -15.34
CA THR A 524 -48.44 22.90 -16.28
C THR A 524 -49.42 21.95 -15.58
N GLU A 525 -49.11 21.50 -14.36
CA GLU A 525 -50.02 20.70 -13.53
C GLU A 525 -51.26 21.49 -13.08
N ALA A 526 -51.12 22.77 -12.73
CA ALA A 526 -52.24 23.65 -12.36
C ALA A 526 -53.14 24.00 -13.57
N ALA A 527 -52.55 24.18 -14.76
CA ALA A 527 -53.27 24.33 -16.02
C ALA A 527 -54.03 23.03 -16.39
N ALA A 528 -53.43 21.87 -16.17
CA ALA A 528 -54.08 20.57 -16.37
C ALA A 528 -55.22 20.29 -15.37
N GLN A 529 -55.18 20.87 -14.16
CA GLN A 529 -56.25 20.76 -13.16
C GLN A 529 -57.38 21.79 -13.34
N SER A 530 -57.14 22.89 -14.06
CA SER A 530 -58.14 23.94 -14.32
C SER A 530 -58.78 23.90 -15.72
N GLY A 531 -58.19 23.15 -16.66
CA GLY A 531 -58.71 22.93 -18.01
C GLY A 531 -59.19 21.50 -18.21
N GLY A 532 -60.48 21.25 -17.98
CA GLY A 532 -61.12 20.01 -18.44
C GLY A 532 -61.21 19.97 -19.97
N ALA A 533 -60.71 18.84 -20.52
CA ALA A 533 -60.88 18.32 -21.88
C ALA A 533 -60.02 18.92 -23.01
N GLY A 534 -59.03 18.12 -23.44
CA GLY A 534 -58.81 17.87 -24.87
C GLY A 534 -57.47 18.29 -25.45
N ALA A 535 -56.57 17.29 -25.53
CA ALA A 535 -55.57 17.05 -26.59
C ALA A 535 -54.36 18.00 -26.74
N GLY A 536 -53.17 17.39 -26.58
CA GLY A 536 -51.90 17.87 -27.13
C GLY A 536 -50.80 18.01 -26.09
N VAL A 537 -50.22 16.90 -25.62
CA VAL A 537 -48.87 16.90 -25.00
C VAL A 537 -47.89 16.44 -26.08
N GLU A 538 -46.83 17.22 -26.20
CA GLU A 538 -45.72 17.10 -27.14
C GLU A 538 -44.93 15.77 -26.98
N ASP A 539 -45.03 14.93 -28.01
CA ASP A 539 -44.01 14.19 -28.79
C ASP A 539 -42.68 13.68 -28.20
N ASP A 540 -42.53 13.49 -26.88
CA ASP A 540 -41.42 12.65 -26.34
C ASP A 540 -41.83 11.72 -25.17
N ALA A 541 -43.08 11.86 -24.72
CA ALA A 541 -43.69 11.06 -23.65
C ALA A 541 -44.40 9.79 -24.14
N GLU A 542 -44.58 9.62 -25.45
CA GLU A 542 -45.34 8.50 -26.01
C GLU A 542 -44.45 7.28 -26.30
N LEU A 543 -44.99 6.09 -26.01
CA LEU A 543 -44.43 4.82 -26.47
C LEU A 543 -44.84 4.64 -27.93
N SER A 544 -43.91 4.25 -28.80
CA SER A 544 -44.24 3.96 -30.20
C SER A 544 -45.17 2.74 -30.30
N GLU A 545 -45.93 2.61 -31.40
CA GLU A 545 -46.78 1.43 -31.63
C GLU A 545 -46.00 0.12 -31.58
N ASP A 546 -44.72 0.14 -31.95
CA ASP A 546 -43.85 -1.03 -31.91
C ASP A 546 -43.32 -1.33 -30.50
N GLU A 547 -43.15 -0.30 -29.66
CA GLU A 547 -42.81 -0.47 -28.24
C GLU A 547 -43.98 -1.07 -27.46
N LEU A 548 -45.21 -0.63 -27.75
CA LEU A 548 -46.43 -1.21 -27.19
C LEU A 548 -46.60 -2.69 -27.59
N LYS A 549 -46.31 -3.04 -28.86
CA LYS A 549 -46.31 -4.44 -29.32
C LYS A 549 -45.24 -5.30 -28.63
N LYS A 550 -44.09 -4.70 -28.26
CA LYS A 550 -43.01 -5.35 -27.50
C LYS A 550 -43.28 -5.43 -25.99
N GLY A 551 -44.46 -5.00 -25.54
CA GLY A 551 -44.86 -5.08 -24.13
C GLY A 551 -44.36 -3.93 -23.26
N ALA A 552 -43.88 -2.84 -23.85
CA ALA A 552 -43.52 -1.65 -23.10
C ALA A 552 -44.77 -0.97 -22.54
N VAL A 553 -44.68 -0.49 -21.30
CA VAL A 553 -45.78 0.21 -20.62
C VAL A 553 -45.25 1.43 -19.89
N PHE A 554 -46.11 2.43 -19.73
CA PHE A 554 -45.78 3.62 -18.93
C PHE A 554 -46.36 3.46 -17.53
N GLY A 555 -45.50 3.48 -16.50
CA GLY A 555 -45.88 3.22 -15.12
C GLY A 555 -45.43 4.34 -14.19
N ARG A 556 -46.23 4.65 -13.16
CA ARG A 556 -45.75 5.43 -12.02
C ARG A 556 -45.04 4.50 -11.05
N VAL A 557 -43.72 4.62 -11.00
CA VAL A 557 -42.87 3.78 -10.15
C VAL A 557 -42.56 4.53 -8.87
N GLU A 558 -42.86 3.91 -7.74
CA GLU A 558 -42.48 4.39 -6.42
C GLU A 558 -40.99 4.09 -6.21
N MET A 559 -40.19 5.15 -6.17
CA MET A 559 -38.73 5.06 -6.08
C MET A 559 -38.17 6.26 -5.31
N ARG A 560 -36.99 6.09 -4.72
CA ARG A 560 -36.28 7.17 -4.04
C ARG A 560 -35.66 8.11 -5.07
N VAL A 561 -36.02 9.39 -5.04
CA VAL A 561 -35.46 10.46 -5.87
C VAL A 561 -35.07 11.62 -4.96
N ALA A 562 -33.80 12.03 -5.00
CA ALA A 562 -33.25 13.05 -4.11
C ALA A 562 -33.59 12.79 -2.63
N GLY A 563 -33.37 11.55 -2.16
CA GLY A 563 -33.58 11.14 -0.77
C GLY A 563 -35.05 10.91 -0.35
N GLN A 564 -36.04 11.32 -1.14
CA GLN A 564 -37.46 11.15 -0.82
C GLN A 564 -38.11 10.05 -1.67
N MET A 565 -39.02 9.27 -1.09
CA MET A 565 -39.87 8.35 -1.84
C MET A 565 -40.88 9.15 -2.65
N ARG A 566 -40.78 9.06 -3.98
CA ARG A 566 -41.66 9.75 -4.93
C ARG A 566 -42.21 8.76 -5.95
N ARG A 567 -43.39 9.07 -6.48
CA ARG A 567 -44.01 8.31 -7.57
C ARG A 567 -43.68 8.99 -8.88
N VAL A 568 -42.75 8.41 -9.64
CA VAL A 568 -42.20 9.03 -10.84
C VAL A 568 -42.72 8.30 -12.08
N PRO A 569 -43.25 9.02 -13.09
CA PRO A 569 -43.58 8.42 -14.37
C PRO A 569 -42.32 7.88 -15.06
N ARG A 570 -42.33 6.59 -15.44
CA ARG A 570 -41.21 5.92 -16.11
C ARG A 570 -41.70 4.97 -17.20
N LYS A 571 -40.89 4.80 -18.25
CA LYS A 571 -41.04 3.74 -19.25
C LYS A 571 -40.59 2.43 -18.63
N LEU A 572 -41.39 1.39 -18.80
CA LEU A 572 -41.12 0.02 -18.38
C LEU A 572 -41.10 -0.86 -19.62
N MET A 573 -40.24 -1.86 -19.64
CA MET A 573 -40.23 -2.90 -20.66
C MET A 573 -40.18 -4.27 -20.00
N LEU A 574 -40.58 -5.31 -20.73
CA LEU A 574 -40.30 -6.67 -20.33
C LEU A 574 -38.79 -6.90 -20.36
N ASP A 575 -38.26 -7.59 -19.35
CA ASP A 575 -36.84 -7.92 -19.29
C ASP A 575 -36.47 -8.74 -20.54
N PRO A 576 -35.49 -8.30 -21.35
CA PRO A 576 -35.03 -9.03 -22.53
C PRO A 576 -34.60 -10.48 -22.26
N ASP A 577 -34.16 -10.79 -21.02
CA ASP A 577 -33.61 -12.11 -20.68
C ASP A 577 -34.66 -13.03 -20.03
N ASP A 578 -35.72 -12.48 -19.44
CA ASP A 578 -36.66 -13.22 -18.57
C ASP A 578 -38.12 -13.13 -19.07
N GLY A 579 -38.48 -12.16 -19.91
CA GLY A 579 -39.76 -12.07 -20.67
C GLY A 579 -41.05 -11.95 -19.84
N GLU A 580 -41.03 -12.24 -18.55
CA GLU A 580 -42.17 -12.20 -17.62
C GLU A 580 -42.06 -11.06 -16.62
N THR A 581 -40.83 -10.63 -16.31
CA THR A 581 -40.55 -9.53 -15.38
C THR A 581 -40.44 -8.20 -16.11
N TYR A 582 -40.80 -7.11 -15.42
CA TYR A 582 -40.65 -5.76 -15.95
C TYR A 582 -39.39 -5.11 -15.38
N CYS A 583 -38.71 -4.31 -16.19
CA CYS A 583 -37.60 -3.47 -15.76
C CYS A 583 -37.80 -2.02 -16.19
N LEU A 584 -37.12 -1.10 -15.50
CA LEU A 584 -37.06 0.29 -15.94
C LEU A 584 -36.37 0.35 -17.31
N ALA A 585 -36.94 1.13 -18.23
CA ALA A 585 -36.43 1.31 -19.57
C ALA A 585 -36.05 2.78 -19.84
N GLN A 586 -35.05 2.97 -20.69
CA GLN A 586 -34.66 4.26 -21.24
C GLN A 586 -34.45 4.11 -22.76
N ARG A 587 -34.73 5.17 -23.52
CA ARG A 587 -34.44 5.21 -24.95
C ARG A 587 -32.95 5.49 -25.15
N ASN A 588 -32.25 4.61 -25.86
CA ASN A 588 -30.86 4.84 -26.26
C ASN A 588 -30.80 5.98 -27.27
N SER A 589 -29.93 6.98 -27.02
CA SER A 589 -29.81 8.18 -27.86
C SER A 589 -29.30 7.91 -29.27
N ASP A 590 -28.54 6.83 -29.44
CA ASP A 590 -27.83 6.52 -30.67
C ASP A 590 -28.64 5.57 -31.56
N THR A 591 -29.37 4.62 -30.96
CA THR A 591 -30.15 3.59 -31.68
C THR A 591 -31.64 3.90 -31.70
N GLY A 592 -32.13 4.73 -30.78
CA GLY A 592 -33.56 5.02 -30.60
C GLY A 592 -34.36 3.87 -30.00
N GLU A 593 -33.76 2.73 -29.68
CA GLU A 593 -34.45 1.58 -29.08
C GLU A 593 -34.59 1.71 -27.55
N LEU A 594 -35.58 1.02 -26.97
CA LEU A 594 -35.72 0.92 -25.51
C LEU A 594 -34.76 -0.13 -24.96
N GLU A 595 -33.95 0.28 -23.99
CA GLU A 595 -32.97 -0.55 -23.30
C GLU A 595 -33.18 -0.53 -21.77
N PRO A 596 -32.81 -1.62 -21.07
CA PRO A 596 -32.97 -1.71 -19.62
C PRO A 596 -32.02 -0.75 -18.89
N VAL A 597 -32.54 -0.04 -17.90
CA VAL A 597 -31.75 0.81 -17.01
C VAL A 597 -30.97 -0.07 -16.04
N LEU A 598 -29.65 0.09 -16.03
CA LEU A 598 -28.73 -0.64 -15.15
C LEU A 598 -28.39 0.18 -13.90
N ARG A 599 -28.18 -0.51 -12.78
CA ARG A 599 -27.60 0.03 -11.53
C ARG A 599 -26.60 -1.00 -11.00
N ARG A 600 -25.33 -0.61 -10.82
CA ARG A 600 -24.22 -1.52 -10.44
C ARG A 600 -24.12 -2.75 -11.35
N GLY A 601 -24.28 -2.55 -12.66
CA GLY A 601 -24.27 -3.63 -13.67
C GLY A 601 -25.52 -4.52 -13.72
N ALA A 602 -26.47 -4.38 -12.79
CA ALA A 602 -27.70 -5.16 -12.73
C ALA A 602 -28.91 -4.38 -13.26
N LYS A 603 -29.84 -5.06 -13.95
CA LYS A 603 -31.10 -4.47 -14.44
C LYS A 603 -32.00 -4.07 -13.28
N ARG A 604 -32.64 -2.91 -13.38
CA ARG A 604 -33.59 -2.43 -12.37
C ARG A 604 -34.97 -3.05 -12.56
N ILE A 605 -35.18 -4.20 -11.94
CA ILE A 605 -36.46 -4.92 -11.97
C ILE A 605 -37.51 -4.14 -11.16
N VAL A 606 -38.73 -4.09 -11.70
CA VAL A 606 -39.90 -3.51 -11.05
C VAL A 606 -41.02 -4.55 -10.96
N GLU A 607 -41.75 -4.52 -9.86
CA GLU A 607 -42.90 -5.39 -9.64
C GLU A 607 -44.15 -4.57 -9.41
N ARG A 608 -45.27 -5.10 -9.90
CA ARG A 608 -46.59 -4.51 -9.68
C ARG A 608 -47.20 -5.09 -8.41
N GLY A 609 -47.36 -4.26 -7.39
CA GLY A 609 -48.02 -4.62 -6.14
C GLY A 609 -49.52 -4.91 -6.32
N THR A 610 -50.13 -5.52 -5.31
CA THR A 610 -51.59 -5.82 -5.27
C THR A 610 -52.45 -4.55 -5.23
N ASP A 611 -51.87 -3.43 -4.84
CA ASP A 611 -52.42 -2.07 -4.91
C ASP A 611 -52.32 -1.45 -6.33
N GLY A 612 -51.78 -2.20 -7.29
CA GLY A 612 -51.61 -1.79 -8.69
C GLY A 612 -50.42 -0.87 -8.93
N LEU A 613 -49.62 -0.56 -7.89
CA LEU A 613 -48.46 0.33 -7.97
C LEU A 613 -47.19 -0.41 -8.37
N TRP A 614 -46.33 0.25 -9.14
CA TRP A 614 -45.02 -0.29 -9.52
C TRP A 614 -43.98 0.10 -8.47
N ARG A 615 -43.17 -0.85 -8.02
CA ARG A 615 -42.06 -0.64 -7.07
C ARG A 615 -40.78 -1.25 -7.59
N THR A 616 -39.66 -0.60 -7.35
CA THR A 616 -38.35 -1.18 -7.68
C THR A 616 -38.03 -2.29 -6.68
N LYS A 617 -37.63 -3.46 -7.19
CA LYS A 617 -37.12 -4.55 -6.36
C LYS A 617 -35.68 -4.19 -5.98
N GLU A 618 -35.46 -3.79 -4.73
CA GLU A 618 -34.11 -3.68 -4.19
C GLU A 618 -33.52 -5.09 -4.10
N ARG A 619 -32.36 -5.29 -4.72
CA ARG A 619 -31.57 -6.52 -4.63
C ARG A 619 -30.38 -6.25 -3.74
#